data_AF-N1ZDZ1-F1
#
_entry.id   AF-N1ZDZ1-F1
#
_cell.length_a   1.000
_cell.length_b   1.000
_cell.length_c   1.000
_cell.angle_alpha   90.00
_cell.angle_beta   90.00
_cell.angle_gamma   90.00
#
_symmetry.space_group_name_H-M   'P 1'
#
loop_
_entity.id
_entity.type
_entity.pdbx_description
1 polymer ?
#
loop_
_entity_poly.entity_id
_entity_poly.type
_entity_poly.pdbx_seq_one_letter_code
_entity_poly.pdbx_strand_id
1 'polypeptide(L)'
;MRKYIFIIVTICFLFVLMICNKNDTKIMTSGIYKMKLSQEQQNSEKVAPTISIDTKQKSFIFCYDALSYYMNIGIYKINDNILTCTTSDDKYHYIFEMIDENTLCFLEEQSSKITIFDTTFGVVPQNGAIFEKIEK
;
A
#
# COMPACT_ATOMS: atom_id res chain seq x y z
N MET A 1 40.52 2.13 -39.04
CA MET A 1 39.05 2.05 -39.09
C MET A 1 38.46 0.99 -38.14
N ARG A 2 38.96 -0.25 -38.13
CA ARG A 2 38.46 -1.35 -37.27
C ARG A 2 38.51 -1.12 -35.74
N LYS A 3 39.47 -0.32 -35.24
CA LYS A 3 39.65 -0.03 -33.80
C LYS A 3 38.64 0.98 -33.23
N TYR A 4 38.19 1.93 -34.05
CA TYR A 4 37.20 2.94 -33.65
C TYR A 4 35.78 2.38 -33.65
N ILE A 5 35.52 1.34 -34.47
CA ILE A 5 34.23 0.62 -34.47
C ILE A 5 33.97 -0.06 -33.13
N PHE A 6 34.98 -0.72 -32.53
CA PHE A 6 34.84 -1.33 -31.21
C PHE A 6 34.62 -0.28 -30.10
N ILE A 7 35.30 0.86 -30.16
CA ILE A 7 35.14 1.95 -29.18
C ILE A 7 33.74 2.59 -29.28
N ILE A 8 33.22 2.79 -30.49
CA ILE A 8 31.87 3.33 -30.71
C ILE A 8 30.78 2.37 -30.23
N VAL A 9 30.92 1.06 -30.48
CA VAL A 9 29.97 0.04 -30.02
C VAL A 9 29.95 -0.05 -28.49
N THR A 10 31.09 0.09 -27.83
CA THR A 10 31.19 0.03 -26.36
C THR A 10 30.62 1.29 -25.69
N ILE A 11 30.78 2.46 -26.33
CA ILE A 11 30.18 3.73 -25.88
C ILE A 11 28.66 3.73 -26.04
N CYS A 12 28.13 3.17 -27.14
CA CYS A 12 26.68 3.04 -27.33
C CYS A 12 26.01 2.13 -26.30
N PHE A 13 26.70 1.09 -25.80
CA PHE A 13 26.16 0.18 -24.79
C PHE A 13 25.96 0.84 -23.41
N LEU A 14 26.76 1.86 -23.09
CA LEU A 14 26.66 2.62 -21.84
C LEU A 14 25.46 3.59 -21.81
N PHE A 15 24.94 3.99 -22.98
CA PHE A 15 23.77 4.88 -23.06
C PHE A 15 22.42 4.15 -22.93
N VAL A 16 22.38 2.82 -23.04
CA VAL A 16 21.12 2.05 -22.97
C VAL A 16 20.61 1.88 -21.53
N LEU A 17 21.44 2.13 -20.51
CA LEU A 17 21.07 2.01 -19.09
C LEU A 17 20.44 3.28 -18.49
N MET A 18 20.31 4.37 -19.27
CA MET A 18 19.57 5.58 -18.88
C MET A 18 18.24 5.71 -19.63
N ILE A 19 17.61 4.59 -19.99
CA ILE A 19 16.16 4.63 -20.18
C ILE A 19 15.59 4.80 -18.78
N CYS A 20 15.40 6.06 -18.37
CA CYS A 20 14.48 6.39 -17.29
C CYS A 20 13.17 5.71 -17.65
N ASN A 21 12.89 4.58 -17.00
CA ASN A 21 11.56 4.03 -17.01
C ASN A 21 10.70 5.11 -16.36
N LYS A 22 9.97 5.85 -17.20
CA LYS A 22 9.04 6.86 -16.75
C LYS A 22 7.87 6.07 -16.18
N ASN A 23 8.09 5.48 -15.01
CA ASN A 23 7.02 4.90 -14.22
C ASN A 23 6.15 6.10 -13.85
N ASP A 24 4.99 6.21 -14.49
CA ASP A 24 3.98 7.17 -14.10
C ASP A 24 3.73 6.94 -12.61
N THR A 25 4.25 7.86 -11.79
CA THR A 25 4.22 7.72 -10.35
C THR A 25 2.76 7.93 -9.94
N LYS A 26 2.11 6.88 -9.42
CA LYS A 26 0.72 7.00 -9.00
C LYS A 26 0.65 8.01 -7.86
N ILE A 27 -0.23 8.99 -8.02
CA ILE A 27 -0.43 10.03 -7.01
C ILE A 27 -1.43 9.48 -6.00
N MET A 28 -1.03 9.45 -4.74
CA MET A 28 -1.90 9.10 -3.62
C MET A 28 -2.73 10.31 -3.21
N THR A 29 -4.02 10.12 -2.92
CA THR A 29 -4.87 11.17 -2.38
C THR A 29 -5.18 10.98 -0.90
N SER A 30 -5.44 12.08 -0.19
CA SER A 30 -5.95 11.98 1.18
C SER A 30 -7.36 11.37 1.17
N GLY A 31 -7.70 10.58 2.18
CA GLY A 31 -9.02 9.99 2.30
C GLY A 31 -9.09 8.82 3.26
N ILE A 32 -10.26 8.17 3.25
CA ILE A 32 -10.49 6.90 3.92
C ILE A 32 -10.68 5.85 2.82
N TYR A 33 -9.95 4.76 2.89
CA TYR A 33 -10.06 3.62 2.01
C TYR A 33 -10.64 2.47 2.82
N LYS A 34 -11.71 1.85 2.32
CA LYS A 34 -12.43 0.78 3.00
C LYS A 34 -12.22 -0.54 2.25
N MET A 35 -11.94 -1.61 2.98
CA MET A 35 -11.78 -2.93 2.40
C MET A 35 -13.09 -3.39 1.76
N LYS A 36 -13.00 -3.91 0.54
CA LYS A 36 -14.11 -4.57 -0.14
C LYS A 36 -14.34 -5.95 0.48
N LEU A 37 -15.52 -6.15 1.03
CA LEU A 37 -15.92 -7.42 1.62
C LEU A 37 -16.48 -8.38 0.57
N SER A 38 -16.31 -9.68 0.78
CA SER A 38 -17.03 -10.70 0.00
C SER A 38 -18.54 -10.62 0.28
N GLN A 39 -19.37 -11.20 -0.60
CA GLN A 39 -20.82 -11.23 -0.41
C GLN A 39 -21.23 -11.91 0.91
N GLU A 40 -20.53 -12.99 1.28
CA GLU A 40 -20.74 -13.68 2.56
C GLU A 40 -20.42 -12.76 3.75
N GLN A 41 -19.30 -12.04 3.69
CA GLN A 41 -18.89 -11.12 4.74
C GLN A 41 -19.84 -9.92 4.87
N GLN A 42 -20.34 -9.40 3.75
CA GLN A 42 -21.33 -8.31 3.74
C GLN A 42 -22.64 -8.70 4.44
N ASN A 43 -23.10 -9.93 4.21
CA ASN A 43 -24.34 -10.45 4.82
C ASN A 43 -24.19 -10.73 6.33
N SER A 44 -22.96 -10.80 6.84
CA SER A 44 -22.68 -11.11 8.25
C SER A 44 -22.54 -9.89 9.17
N GLU A 45 -22.88 -8.69 8.69
CA GLU A 45 -22.75 -7.41 9.42
C GLU A 45 -21.33 -7.12 9.97
N LYS A 46 -20.32 -7.80 9.44
CA LYS A 46 -18.92 -7.60 9.87
C LYS A 46 -18.40 -6.23 9.46
N VAL A 47 -17.58 -5.67 10.33
CA VAL A 47 -16.91 -4.40 10.10
C VAL A 47 -15.71 -4.61 9.18
N ALA A 48 -15.74 -3.92 8.04
CA ALA A 48 -14.61 -3.91 7.12
C ALA A 48 -13.45 -3.06 7.68
N PRO A 49 -12.21 -3.55 7.58
CA PRO A 49 -11.01 -2.74 7.80
C PRO A 49 -11.01 -1.45 6.99
N THR A 50 -10.47 -0.39 7.56
CA THR A 50 -10.33 0.92 6.93
C THR A 50 -8.95 1.48 7.17
N ILE A 51 -8.35 2.11 6.16
CA ILE A 51 -7.13 2.89 6.30
C ILE A 51 -7.42 4.35 5.93
N SER A 52 -7.08 5.26 6.84
CA SER A 52 -7.12 6.70 6.58
C SER A 52 -5.71 7.19 6.26
N ILE A 53 -5.61 8.02 5.22
CA ILE A 53 -4.36 8.58 4.71
C ILE A 53 -4.48 10.11 4.69
N ASP A 54 -3.51 10.79 5.31
CA ASP A 54 -3.36 12.24 5.26
C ASP A 54 -2.05 12.58 4.53
N THR A 55 -2.18 13.09 3.31
CA THR A 55 -1.04 13.45 2.45
C THR A 55 -0.34 14.74 2.87
N LYS A 56 -1.02 15.60 3.64
CA LYS A 56 -0.44 16.84 4.18
C LYS A 56 0.45 16.53 5.38
N GLN A 57 -0.01 15.67 6.27
CA GLN A 57 0.73 15.25 7.47
C GLN A 57 1.65 14.05 7.22
N LYS A 58 1.52 13.38 6.07
CA LYS A 58 2.22 12.13 5.74
C LYS A 58 2.00 11.02 6.78
N SER A 59 0.77 10.95 7.28
CA SER A 59 0.37 10.03 8.34
C SER A 59 -0.74 9.08 7.89
N PHE A 60 -0.86 7.96 8.59
CA PHE A 60 -1.95 7.01 8.39
C PHE A 60 -2.58 6.59 9.72
N ILE A 61 -3.81 6.07 9.63
CA ILE A 61 -4.47 5.31 10.70
C ILE A 61 -5.07 4.05 10.06
N PHE A 62 -4.71 2.86 10.55
CA PHE A 62 -5.25 1.59 10.07
C PHE A 62 -6.15 0.91 11.11
N CYS A 63 -7.45 0.94 10.87
CA CYS A 63 -8.46 0.38 11.76
C CYS A 63 -8.95 -0.96 11.22
N TYR A 64 -8.50 -2.05 11.83
CA TYR A 64 -8.97 -3.43 11.54
C TYR A 64 -9.47 -4.15 12.81
N ASP A 65 -9.17 -3.63 14.01
CA ASP A 65 -9.60 -4.19 15.28
C ASP A 65 -10.01 -3.08 16.25
N ALA A 66 -11.29 -2.71 16.22
CA ALA A 66 -11.86 -1.69 17.10
C ALA A 66 -11.89 -2.10 18.59
N LEU A 67 -11.68 -3.38 18.91
CA LEU A 67 -11.72 -3.92 20.26
C LEU A 67 -10.32 -4.09 20.89
N SER A 68 -9.25 -3.99 20.10
CA SER A 68 -7.86 -4.21 20.55
C SER A 68 -7.33 -3.21 21.58
N TYR A 69 -8.03 -2.09 21.82
CA TYR A 69 -7.52 -0.89 22.53
C TYR A 69 -6.20 -0.32 21.96
N TYR A 70 -5.72 -0.84 20.83
CA TYR A 70 -4.50 -0.42 20.17
C TYR A 70 -4.83 0.35 18.90
N MET A 71 -4.19 1.50 18.71
CA MET A 71 -4.38 2.33 17.52
C MET A 71 -3.17 2.21 16.61
N ASN A 72 -3.37 1.64 15.42
CA ASN A 72 -2.33 1.61 14.38
C ASN A 72 -2.24 2.98 13.69
N ILE A 73 -1.57 3.93 14.35
CA ILE A 73 -1.28 5.25 13.83
C ILE A 73 0.21 5.39 13.56
N GLY A 74 0.58 6.11 12.51
CA GLY A 74 1.98 6.36 12.21
C GLY A 74 2.21 7.18 10.94
N ILE A 75 3.40 7.02 10.37
CA ILE A 75 3.80 7.70 9.13
C ILE A 75 3.86 6.70 7.98
N TYR A 76 3.83 7.22 6.76
CA TYR A 76 4.01 6.38 5.58
C TYR A 76 5.06 6.91 4.61
N LYS A 77 5.58 6.02 3.78
CA LYS A 77 6.46 6.31 2.64
C LYS A 77 5.87 5.70 1.38
N ILE A 78 6.15 6.32 0.24
CA ILE A 78 5.76 5.82 -1.08
C ILE A 78 7.02 5.66 -1.92
N ASN A 79 7.28 4.44 -2.40
CA ASN A 79 8.34 4.13 -3.36
C ASN A 79 7.79 3.17 -4.41
N ASP A 80 7.97 3.46 -5.71
CA ASP A 80 7.57 2.57 -6.81
C ASP A 80 6.13 2.02 -6.69
N ASN A 81 5.18 2.90 -6.43
CA ASN A 81 3.76 2.56 -6.21
C ASN A 81 3.47 1.71 -4.96
N ILE A 82 4.45 1.51 -4.07
CA ILE A 82 4.28 0.82 -2.80
C ILE A 82 4.14 1.83 -1.66
N LEU A 83 3.02 1.74 -0.95
CA LEU A 83 2.73 2.47 0.28
C LEU A 83 3.18 1.64 1.48
N THR A 84 4.22 2.10 2.17
CA THR A 84 4.74 1.49 3.40
C THR A 84 4.31 2.34 4.59
N CYS A 85 3.40 1.82 5.41
CA CYS A 85 2.91 2.43 6.63
C CYS A 85 3.65 1.84 7.84
N THR A 86 4.20 2.65 8.74
CA THR A 86 4.91 2.20 9.95
C THR A 86 4.34 2.89 11.18
N THR A 87 3.90 2.11 12.18
CA THR A 87 3.30 2.66 13.40
C THR A 87 4.28 3.52 14.17
N SER A 88 3.79 4.54 14.89
CA SER A 88 4.62 5.50 15.63
C SER A 88 5.49 4.87 16.72
N ASP A 89 5.16 3.65 17.16
CA ASP A 89 5.93 2.87 18.14
C ASP A 89 6.87 1.84 17.48
N ASP A 90 7.01 1.86 16.15
CA ASP A 90 7.82 0.97 15.32
C ASP A 90 7.49 -0.53 15.46
N LYS A 91 6.35 -0.90 16.07
CA LYS A 91 5.98 -2.31 16.29
C LYS A 91 5.41 -2.97 15.05
N TYR A 92 4.67 -2.22 14.24
CA TYR A 92 3.96 -2.76 13.09
C TYR A 92 4.22 -1.96 11.83
N HIS A 93 4.23 -2.68 10.72
CA HIS A 93 4.26 -2.10 9.38
C HIS A 93 3.21 -2.77 8.49
N TYR A 94 2.62 -1.99 7.59
CA TYR A 94 1.57 -2.44 6.67
C TYR A 94 1.90 -1.95 5.26
N ILE A 95 1.88 -2.87 4.32
CA ILE A 95 2.29 -2.62 2.94
C ILE A 95 1.07 -2.72 2.02
N PHE A 96 0.90 -1.70 1.18
CA PHE A 96 -0.11 -1.69 0.15
C PHE A 96 0.52 -1.37 -1.20
N GLU A 97 0.10 -2.05 -2.25
CA GLU A 97 0.31 -1.60 -3.62
C GLU A 97 -0.76 -0.57 -3.98
N MET A 98 -0.36 0.58 -4.52
CA MET A 98 -1.26 1.56 -5.11
C MET A 98 -1.65 1.06 -6.50
N ILE A 99 -2.89 0.61 -6.66
CA ILE A 99 -3.42 0.13 -7.95
C ILE A 99 -3.80 1.31 -8.84
N ASP A 100 -4.38 2.35 -8.26
CA ASP A 100 -4.66 3.65 -8.87
C ASP A 100 -4.76 4.73 -7.77
N GLU A 101 -5.26 5.92 -8.10
CA GLU A 101 -5.39 7.07 -7.18
C GLU A 101 -6.32 6.80 -5.97
N ASN A 102 -7.28 5.88 -6.14
CA ASN A 102 -8.37 5.59 -5.21
C ASN A 102 -8.43 4.12 -4.76
N THR A 103 -7.50 3.28 -5.22
CA THR A 103 -7.52 1.84 -4.96
C THR A 103 -6.17 1.35 -4.42
N LEU A 104 -6.21 0.65 -3.29
CA LEU A 104 -5.06 -0.01 -2.68
C LEU A 104 -5.26 -1.52 -2.64
N CYS A 105 -4.18 -2.27 -2.80
CA CYS A 105 -4.13 -3.73 -2.64
C CYS A 105 -3.23 -4.08 -1.46
N PHE A 106 -3.74 -4.79 -0.47
CA PHE A 106 -2.97 -5.17 0.72
C PHE A 106 -1.99 -6.31 0.43
N LEU A 107 -0.72 -6.11 0.82
CA LEU A 107 0.36 -7.09 0.66
C LEU A 107 0.66 -7.73 2.02
N GLU A 108 -0.10 -8.77 2.38
CA GLU A 108 -0.04 -9.41 3.70
C GLU A 108 1.33 -10.03 3.99
N GLU A 109 1.93 -10.72 3.00
CA GLU A 109 3.22 -11.42 3.17
C GLU A 109 4.39 -10.47 3.48
N GLN A 110 4.24 -9.18 3.15
CA GLN A 110 5.22 -8.13 3.40
C GLN A 110 4.84 -7.26 4.60
N SER A 111 3.69 -7.51 5.21
CA SER A 111 3.15 -6.75 6.33
C SER A 111 3.36 -7.49 7.65
N SER A 112 3.24 -6.74 8.74
CA SER A 112 3.09 -7.34 10.06
C SER A 112 1.81 -8.16 10.12
N LYS A 113 1.88 -9.31 10.77
CA LYS A 113 0.74 -10.21 10.94
C LYS A 113 -0.43 -9.49 11.61
N ILE A 114 -1.60 -9.54 10.98
CA ILE A 114 -2.83 -9.00 11.55
C ILE A 114 -3.56 -10.10 12.34
N THR A 115 -3.86 -9.80 13.59
CA THR A 115 -4.77 -10.58 14.44
C THR A 115 -5.81 -9.65 15.00
N ILE A 116 -7.05 -10.12 15.10
CA ILE A 116 -8.15 -9.34 15.68
C ILE A 116 -8.69 -10.04 16.93
N PHE A 117 -9.17 -9.24 17.88
CA PHE A 117 -9.67 -9.69 19.17
C PHE A 117 -10.88 -10.61 19.04
N ASP A 118 -11.82 -10.27 18.15
CA ASP A 118 -13.01 -11.07 17.88
C ASP A 118 -13.37 -11.10 16.39
N THR A 119 -13.19 -12.27 15.78
CA THR A 119 -13.47 -12.54 14.36
C THR A 119 -14.97 -12.60 14.03
N THR A 120 -15.83 -12.57 15.04
CA THR A 120 -17.29 -12.44 14.86
C THR A 120 -17.64 -11.05 14.32
N PHE A 121 -16.92 -10.01 14.76
CA PHE A 121 -17.21 -8.62 14.40
C PHE A 121 -16.30 -8.05 13.33
N GLY A 122 -15.03 -8.47 13.29
CA GLY A 122 -14.05 -7.97 12.32
C GLY A 122 -13.75 -8.93 11.18
N VAL A 123 -13.19 -8.39 10.11
CA VAL A 123 -12.59 -9.16 9.02
C VAL A 123 -11.08 -8.93 9.02
N VAL A 124 -10.30 -10.01 8.97
CA VAL A 124 -8.85 -9.94 8.82
C VAL A 124 -8.54 -9.72 7.33
N PRO A 125 -7.85 -8.63 6.93
CA PRO A 125 -7.36 -8.48 5.57
C PRO A 125 -6.42 -9.63 5.21
N GLN A 126 -6.52 -10.14 3.99
CA GLN A 126 -5.63 -11.16 3.45
C GLN A 126 -4.87 -10.61 2.25
N ASN A 127 -3.80 -11.29 1.82
CA ASN A 127 -3.05 -10.90 0.63
C ASN A 127 -3.99 -10.67 -0.57
N GLY A 128 -3.85 -9.53 -1.24
CA GLY A 128 -4.72 -9.17 -2.36
C GLY A 128 -6.03 -8.47 -1.97
N ALA A 129 -6.28 -8.24 -0.66
CA ALA A 129 -7.48 -7.51 -0.24
C ALA A 129 -7.49 -6.08 -0.81
N ILE A 130 -8.59 -5.72 -1.48
CA ILE A 130 -8.75 -4.43 -2.14
C ILE A 130 -9.41 -3.43 -1.18
N PHE A 131 -8.84 -2.23 -1.11
CA PHE A 131 -9.38 -1.10 -0.39
C PHE A 131 -9.69 0.02 -1.39
N GLU A 132 -10.96 0.43 -1.45
CA GLU A 132 -11.45 1.49 -2.32
C GLU A 132 -11.70 2.75 -1.50
N LYS A 133 -11.31 3.92 -2.02
CA LYS A 133 -11.58 5.20 -1.39
C LYS A 133 -13.09 5.42 -1.28
N ILE A 134 -13.56 5.77 -0.09
CA ILE A 134 -14.96 6.16 0.11
C ILE A 134 -15.09 7.67 -0.09
N GLU A 135 -15.94 8.07 -1.03
CA GLU A 135 -16.35 9.47 -1.18
C GLU A 135 -17.24 9.87 0.01
N LYS A 136 -17.00 11.05 0.57
CA LYS A 136 -17.87 11.68 1.57
C LYS A 136 -18.73 12.74 0.92
#